data_AF-A0A1Q9YGI9-F1
#
_entry.id   AF-A0A1Q9YGI9-F1
#
_cell.length_a   1.000
_cell.length_b   1.000
_cell.length_c   1.000
_cell.angle_alpha   90.00
_cell.angle_beta   90.00
_cell.angle_gamma   90.00
#
_symmetry.space_group_name_H-M   'P 1'
#
loop_
_entity.id
_entity.type
_entity.pdbx_description
1 polymer ?
#
loop_
_entity_poly.entity_id
_entity_poly.type
_entity_poly.pdbx_seq_one_letter_code
_entity_poly.pdbx_strand_id
1 'polypeptide(L)' 'MTTKIVLNSAGIQALLKSLEIQNELSRVADSRISKAAGNYKKSIEVQSTRAAVKIRPKDHKTYKKNLKNNEMVKMVK' A
#
# COMPACT_ATOMS: atom_id res chain seq x y z
N MET A 1 -30.62 -19.51 17.07
CA MET A 1 -30.13 -19.73 15.69
C MET A 1 -28.84 -18.96 15.53
N THR A 2 -27.74 -19.61 15.13
CA THR A 2 -26.46 -18.96 14.87
C THR A 2 -26.27 -18.78 13.37
N THR A 3 -26.22 -17.52 12.91
CA THR A 3 -25.98 -17.16 11.51
C THR A 3 -24.47 -17.06 11.27
N LYS A 4 -23.94 -17.84 10.33
CA LYS A 4 -22.53 -17.81 9.92
C LYS A 4 -22.40 -17.16 8.55
N ILE A 5 -21.68 -16.05 8.47
CA ILE A 5 -21.34 -15.40 7.20
C ILE A 5 -19.99 -15.95 6.74
N VAL A 6 -19.94 -16.58 5.57
CA VAL A 6 -18.72 -17.11 4.97
C VAL A 6 -18.41 -16.32 3.70
N LEU A 7 -17.27 -15.62 3.69
CA LEU A 7 -16.80 -14.95 2.48
C LEU A 7 -16.13 -15.98 1.57
N ASN A 8 -16.68 -16.19 0.39
CA ASN A 8 -16.04 -16.98 -0.66
C ASN A 8 -14.93 -16.16 -1.34
N SER A 9 -14.14 -16.80 -2.21
CA SER A 9 -13.02 -16.15 -2.92
C SER A 9 -13.44 -14.84 -3.64
N ALA A 10 -14.62 -14.81 -4.24
CA ALA A 10 -15.16 -13.63 -4.89
C ALA A 10 -15.52 -12.50 -3.90
N GLY A 11 -16.14 -12.84 -2.77
CA GLY A 11 -16.45 -11.90 -1.69
C GLY A 11 -15.21 -11.29 -1.05
N ILE A 12 -14.15 -12.08 -0.89
CA ILE A 12 -12.84 -11.59 -0.43
C ILE A 12 -12.24 -10.63 -1.47
N GLN A 13 -12.29 -10.96 -2.77
CA GLN A 13 -11.81 -10.04 -3.81
C GLN A 13 -12.60 -8.73 -3.86
N ALA A 14 -13.92 -8.79 -3.69
CA ALA A 14 -14.76 -7.60 -3.65
C ALA A 14 -14.41 -6.71 -2.46
N LEU A 15 -14.19 -7.32 -1.29
CA LEU A 15 -13.73 -6.62 -0.09
C LEU A 15 -12.36 -5.96 -0.32
N LEU A 16 -11.39 -6.67 -0.90
CA LEU A 16 -10.05 -6.13 -1.17
C LEU A 16 -10.06 -4.99 -2.19
N LYS A 17 -11.06 -4.97 -3.08
CA LYS A 17 -11.29 -3.88 -4.04
C LYS A 17 -12.17 -2.77 -3.47
N SER A 18 -12.69 -2.90 -2.25
CA SER A 18 -13.57 -1.89 -1.67
C SER A 18 -12.84 -0.56 -1.52
N LEU A 19 -13.60 0.52 -1.62
CA LEU A 19 -13.07 1.87 -1.48
C LEU A 19 -12.42 2.08 -0.09
N GLU A 20 -12.98 1.45 0.94
CA GLU A 20 -12.47 1.52 2.31
C GLU A 20 -11.06 0.94 2.42
N ILE A 21 -10.83 -0.26 1.86
CA ILE A 21 -9.51 -0.90 1.86
C ILE A 21 -8.53 -0.07 1.02
N GLN A 22 -8.95 0.41 -0.15
CA GLN A 22 -8.10 1.26 -0.99
C GLN A 22 -7.72 2.57 -0.29
N ASN A 23 -8.66 3.22 0.39
CA ASN A 23 -8.43 4.45 1.14
C ASN A 23 -7.49 4.22 2.33
N GLU A 24 -7.64 3.12 3.04
CA GLU A 24 -6.76 2.79 4.16
C GLU A 24 -5.32 2.53 3.69
N LEU A 25 -5.15 1.76 2.61
CA LEU A 25 -3.83 1.56 1.98
C LEU A 25 -3.22 2.88 1.49
N SER A 26 -4.05 3.75 0.91
CA SER A 26 -3.66 5.09 0.46
C SER A 26 -3.18 5.96 1.63
N ARG A 27 -3.93 5.97 2.73
CA ARG A 27 -3.63 6.72 3.97
C ARG A 27 -2.31 6.28 4.59
N VAL A 28 -2.08 4.97 4.68
CA VAL A 28 -0.81 4.41 5.18
C VAL A 28 0.36 4.81 4.28
N ALA A 29 0.17 4.77 2.96
CA ALA A 29 1.22 5.19 2.03
C ALA A 29 1.53 6.69 2.13
N ASP A 30 0.52 7.55 2.26
CA ASP A 30 0.72 8.99 2.41
C ASP A 30 1.45 9.34 3.70
N SER A 31 1.10 8.66 4.81
CA SER A 31 1.80 8.81 6.09
C SER A 31 3.28 8.42 6.03
N ARG A 32 3.63 7.46 5.15
CA ARG A 32 5.03 7.07 4.91
C ARG A 32 5.75 8.05 3.99
N ILE A 33 5.10 8.45 2.89
CA ILE A 33 5.68 9.38 1.91
C ILE A 33 5.91 10.76 2.52
N SER A 34 5.01 11.24 3.39
CA SER A 34 5.17 12.55 4.07
C SER A 34 6.42 12.64 4.94
N LYS A 35 6.92 11.50 5.44
CA LYS A 35 8.16 11.40 6.22
C LYS A 35 9.39 11.19 5.35
N ALA A 36 9.21 10.89 4.07
CA ALA A 36 10.28 10.60 3.13
C ALA A 36 10.77 11.87 2.43
N ALA A 37 12.08 12.00 2.33
CA ALA A 37 12.69 13.18 1.76
C ALA A 37 12.95 12.95 0.26
N GLY A 38 11.90 13.07 -0.57
CA GLY A 38 11.99 12.91 -2.02
C GLY A 38 10.62 12.84 -2.70
N ASN A 39 10.62 12.61 -4.02
CA ASN A 39 9.40 12.51 -4.80
C ASN A 39 9.05 11.03 -5.06
N TYR A 40 8.04 10.54 -4.35
CA TYR A 40 7.58 9.16 -4.44
C TYR A 40 6.19 9.08 -5.08
N LYS A 41 5.93 8.01 -5.82
CA LYS A 41 4.61 7.62 -6.30
C LYS A 41 4.12 6.42 -5.50
N LYS A 42 2.83 6.43 -5.18
CA LYS A 42 2.11 5.25 -4.68
C LYS A 42 1.27 4.63 -5.79
N SER A 43 1.13 3.31 -5.77
CA SER A 43 0.21 2.55 -6.61
C SER A 43 -0.40 1.44 -5.77
N ILE A 44 -1.73 1.36 -5.73
CA ILE A 44 -2.45 0.28 -5.05
C ILE A 44 -2.62 -0.87 -6.05
N GLU A 45 -2.29 -2.08 -5.63
CA GLU A 45 -2.47 -3.30 -6.41
C GLU A 45 -3.26 -4.31 -5.58
N VAL A 46 -4.36 -4.80 -6.15
CA VAL A 46 -5.14 -5.90 -5.56
C VAL A 46 -4.74 -7.20 -6.26
N GLN A 47 -4.29 -8.18 -5.47
CA GLN A 47 -3.97 -9.54 -5.89
C GLN A 47 -5.08 -10.50 -5.45
N SER A 48 -4.94 -11.79 -5.75
CA SER A 48 -5.98 -12.80 -5.51
C SER A 48 -6.48 -12.84 -4.06
N THR A 49 -5.58 -12.71 -3.09
CA THR A 49 -5.89 -12.86 -1.65
C THR A 49 -5.42 -11.70 -0.79
N ARG A 50 -4.86 -10.64 -1.39
CA ARG A 50 -4.34 -9.47 -0.66
C ARG A 50 -4.41 -8.20 -1.50
N ALA A 51 -4.57 -7.07 -0.82
CA ALA A 51 -4.37 -5.74 -1.41
C ALA A 51 -3.10 -5.13 -0.81
N ALA A 52 -2.28 -4.50 -1.65
CA ALA A 52 -1.03 -3.91 -1.24
C ALA A 52 -0.86 -2.52 -1.86
N VAL A 53 -0.12 -1.65 -1.19
CA VAL A 53 0.33 -0.39 -1.76
C VAL A 53 1.83 -0.48 -2.02
N LYS A 54 2.24 -0.15 -3.25
CA LYS A 54 3.64 -0.02 -3.63
C LYS A 54 4.01 1.45 -3.65
N ILE A 55 5.17 1.77 -3.07
CA ILE A 55 5.75 3.10 -3.10
C ILE A 55 7.06 3.03 -3.89
N ARG A 56 7.22 3.89 -4.89
CA ARG A 56 8.39 3.91 -5.77
C ARG A 56 8.89 5.34 -5.97
N PRO A 57 10.19 5.58 -6.10
CA PRO A 57 10.71 6.86 -6.53
C PRO A 57 10.13 7.27 -7.90
N LYS A 58 9.83 8.56 -8.09
CA LYS A 58 9.45 9.10 -9.41
C LYS A 58 10.66 9.51 -10.25
N ASP A 59 11.77 9.86 -9.60
CA ASP A 59 12.96 10.39 -10.24
C ASP A 59 14.25 9.71 -9.74
N HIS A 60 15.32 9.87 -10.52
CA HIS A 60 16.62 9.25 -10.26
C HIS A 60 17.29 9.77 -8.99
N LYS A 61 17.08 11.04 -8.63
CA LYS A 61 17.67 11.64 -7.43
C LYS A 61 17.06 11.02 -6.17
N THR A 62 15.73 10.88 -6.14
CA THR A 62 15.01 10.19 -5.08
C THR A 62 15.42 8.72 -5.00
N TYR A 63 15.58 8.04 -6.14
CA TYR A 63 16.05 6.65 -6.19
C TYR A 63 17.44 6.48 -5.57
N LYS A 64 18.43 7.27 -6.00
CA LYS A 64 19.79 7.20 -5.45
C LYS A 64 19.83 7.52 -3.96
N LYS A 65 19.05 8.51 -3.52
CA LYS A 65 18.98 8.88 -2.10
C LYS A 65 18.39 7.75 -1.26
N ASN A 66 17.28 7.16 -1.71
CA ASN A 66 16.69 6.01 -1.06
C ASN A 66 17.67 4.83 -0.97
N LEU A 67 18.39 4.55 -2.05
CA LEU A 67 19.40 3.48 -2.10
C LEU A 67 20.56 3.71 -1.11
N LYS A 68 20.99 4.97 -0.94
CA LYS A 68 22.07 5.33 0.00
C LYS A 68 21.62 5.29 1.46
N ASN A 69 20.40 5.77 1.73
CA ASN A 69 19.93 6.02 3.10
C ASN A 69 19.00 4.93 3.65
N ASN A 70 18.54 4.00 2.80
CA ASN A 70 17.51 3.00 3.07
C ASN A 70 16.22 3.61 3.64
N GLU A 71 15.83 4.79 3.15
CA GLU A 71 14.68 5.56 3.67
C GLU A 71 13.40 4.73 3.69
N MET A 72 13.06 4.10 2.57
CA MET A 72 11.84 3.30 2.45
C MET A 72 11.85 2.08 3.38
N VAL A 73 12.99 1.42 3.55
CA VAL A 73 13.12 0.24 4.43
C VAL A 73 12.94 0.64 5.89
N LYS A 74 13.52 1.79 6.29
CA LYS A 74 13.38 2.32 7.66
C LYS A 74 11.93 2.71 8.00
N MET A 75 11.09 2.95 6.99
CA MET A 75 9.68 3.33 7.14
C MET A 75 8.71 2.15 7.17
N VAL A 76 9.20 0.89 7.08
CA VAL A 76 8.36 -0.31 7.09
C VAL A 76 7.83 -0.67 8.49
N LYS A 77 8.35 -0.03 9.55
CA LYS A 77 7.91 -0.24 10.94
C LYS A 77 6.40 -0.02 11.15
#